data_AF-A0A4R1FVD0-F1
#
_entry.id   AF-A0A4R1FVD0-F1
#
_cell.length_a   1.000
_cell.length_b   1.000
_cell.length_c   1.000
_cell.angle_alpha   90.00
_cell.angle_beta   90.00
_cell.angle_gamma   90.00
#
_symmetry.space_group_name_H-M   'P 1'
#
loop_
_entity.id
_entity.type
_entity.pdbx_description
1 polymer ?
#
loop_
_entity_poly.entity_id
_entity_poly.type
_entity_poly.pdbx_seq_one_letter_code
_entity_poly.pdbx_strand_id
1 'polypeptide(L)' 'MENIESNGLSQAIALRKHYLPHEDDSDINLARAIWLNKQYFENLATAVASGIAKVF' A
#
# COMPACT_ATOMS: atom_id res chain seq x y z
N MET A 1 -6.89 14.82 -11.18
CA MET A 1 -6.68 13.75 -10.18
C MET A 1 -7.69 12.62 -10.30
N GLU A 2 -8.89 12.83 -10.89
CA GLU A 2 -9.90 11.78 -11.18
C GLU A 2 -9.37 10.53 -11.92
N ASN A 3 -8.31 10.66 -12.72
CA ASN A 3 -7.75 9.55 -13.50
C ASN A 3 -6.88 8.57 -12.69
N ILE A 4 -6.49 8.89 -11.45
CA ILE A 4 -5.70 7.96 -10.62
C ILE A 4 -6.67 7.08 -9.82
N GLU A 5 -7.77 7.61 -9.32
CA GLU A 5 -8.74 6.85 -8.51
C GLU A 5 -9.50 5.78 -9.32
N SER A 6 -9.67 5.99 -10.63
CA SER A 6 -10.34 5.04 -11.53
C SER A 6 -9.41 4.08 -12.26
N ASN A 7 -8.08 4.32 -12.22
CA ASN A 7 -7.10 3.52 -12.94
C ASN A 7 -6.14 2.80 -11.97
N GLY A 8 -6.35 1.49 -11.82
CA GLY A 8 -5.53 0.64 -10.94
C GLY A 8 -4.04 0.65 -11.29
N LEU A 9 -3.66 0.81 -12.56
CA LEU A 9 -2.25 0.91 -12.95
C LEU A 9 -1.62 2.21 -12.46
N SER A 10 -2.32 3.34 -12.58
CA SER A 10 -1.86 4.63 -12.06
C SER A 10 -1.66 4.59 -10.55
N GLN A 11 -2.54 3.89 -9.83
CA GLN A 11 -2.41 3.68 -8.39
C GLN A 11 -1.19 2.81 -8.08
N ALA A 12 -1.00 1.71 -8.81
CA ALA A 12 0.16 0.83 -8.63
C ALA A 12 1.48 1.58 -8.85
N ILE A 13 1.56 2.44 -9.88
CA ILE A 13 2.73 3.28 -10.15
C ILE A 13 2.96 4.29 -9.02
N ALA A 14 1.90 4.92 -8.52
CA ALA A 14 2.00 5.84 -7.39
C ALA A 14 2.48 5.12 -6.12
N LEU A 15 1.96 3.93 -5.83
CA LEU A 15 2.40 3.09 -4.71
C LEU A 15 3.86 2.67 -4.89
N ARG A 16 4.27 2.27 -6.10
CA ARG A 16 5.65 1.90 -6.40
C ARG A 16 6.60 3.06 -6.18
N LYS A 17 6.25 4.28 -6.62
CA LYS A 17 7.04 5.49 -6.34
C LYS A 17 7.14 5.80 -4.84
N HIS A 18 6.11 5.49 -4.07
CA HIS A 18 6.11 5.71 -2.62
C HIS A 18 6.98 4.68 -1.87
N TYR A 19 6.80 3.39 -2.17
CA TYR A 19 7.44 2.30 -1.45
C TYR A 19 8.82 1.92 -2.00
N LEU A 20 9.03 2.05 -3.32
CA LEU A 20 10.26 1.67 -4.02
C LEU A 20 10.70 2.79 -4.99
N PRO A 21 11.14 3.95 -4.47
CA PRO A 21 11.42 5.14 -5.29
C PRO A 21 12.57 4.95 -6.30
N HIS A 22 13.48 4.00 -6.03
CA HIS A 22 14.65 3.70 -6.87
C HIS A 22 14.44 2.53 -7.83
N GLU A 23 13.27 1.90 -7.79
CA GLU A 23 12.95 0.73 -8.61
C GLU A 23 12.16 1.14 -9.86
N ASP A 24 12.24 0.28 -10.88
CA ASP A 24 11.55 0.44 -12.15
C ASP A 24 10.03 0.13 -12.06
N ASP A 25 9.30 0.48 -13.12
CA ASP A 25 7.88 0.16 -13.27
C ASP A 25 7.63 -1.27 -13.77
N SER A 26 8.51 -2.22 -13.41
CA SER A 26 8.28 -3.62 -13.74
C SER A 26 7.06 -4.18 -13.00
N ASP A 27 6.35 -5.12 -13.63
CA ASP A 27 5.15 -5.75 -13.06
C ASP A 27 5.40 -6.33 -11.66
N ILE A 28 6.60 -6.87 -11.44
CA ILE A 28 7.04 -7.41 -10.15
C ILE A 28 7.12 -6.30 -9.10
N ASN A 29 7.72 -5.16 -9.43
CA ASN A 29 7.87 -4.04 -8.50
C ASN A 29 6.54 -3.32 -8.23
N LEU A 30 5.64 -3.26 -9.22
CA LEU A 30 4.26 -2.81 -9.03
C LEU A 30 3.49 -3.74 -8.08
N ALA A 31 3.57 -5.06 -8.29
CA ALA A 31 2.94 -6.05 -7.41
C ALA A 31 3.50 -5.99 -5.98
N ARG A 32 4.82 -5.82 -5.82
CA ARG A 32 5.46 -5.63 -4.51
C ARG A 32 4.94 -4.39 -3.79
N ALA A 33 4.79 -3.27 -4.49
CA ALA A 33 4.27 -2.04 -3.91
C ALA A 33 2.81 -2.20 -3.43
N ILE A 34 1.98 -2.88 -4.21
CA ILE A 34 0.60 -3.21 -3.82
C ILE A 34 0.59 -4.11 -2.58
N TRP A 35 1.44 -5.14 -2.55
CA TRP A 35 1.56 -6.04 -1.40
C TRP A 35 2.00 -5.31 -0.13
N LEU A 36 3.02 -4.44 -0.21
CA LEU A 36 3.49 -3.63 0.91
C LEU A 36 2.39 -2.72 1.48
N ASN A 37 1.62 -2.08 0.60
CA ASN A 37 0.48 -1.26 1.00
C ASN A 37 -0.57 -2.08 1.76
N LYS A 38 -0.93 -3.26 1.24
CA LYS A 38 -1.87 -4.16 1.91
C LYS A 38 -1.36 -4.57 3.28
N GLN A 39 -0.11 -5.01 3.38
CA GLN A 39 0.51 -5.44 4.63
C GLN A 39 0.52 -4.32 5.67
N TYR A 40 0.77 -3.07 5.26
CA TYR A 40 0.73 -1.92 6.16
C TYR A 40 -0.65 -1.75 6.83
N PHE A 41 -1.73 -1.82 6.05
CA PHE A 41 -3.09 -1.70 6.59
C PHE A 41 -3.49 -2.89 7.47
N GLU A 42 -3.06 -4.10 7.13
CA GLU A 42 -3.30 -5.28 7.98
C GLU A 42 -2.59 -5.16 9.35
N ASN A 43 -1.34 -4.69 9.35
CA ASN A 43 -0.58 -4.44 10.56
C ASN A 43 -1.22 -3.31 11.39
N LEU A 44 -1.65 -2.23 10.73
CA LEU A 44 -2.33 -1.11 11.39
C LEU A 44 -3.64 -1.56 12.03
N ALA A 45 -4.47 -2.32 11.32
CA ALA A 45 -5.72 -2.86 11.85
C ALA A 45 -5.46 -3.74 13.09
N THR A 46 -4.44 -4.60 13.02
CA THR A 46 -4.04 -5.46 14.15
C THR A 46 -3.55 -4.64 15.35
N ALA A 47 -2.73 -3.60 15.11
CA ALA A 47 -2.23 -2.73 16.15
C ALA A 47 -3.36 -1.95 16.84
N VAL A 48 -4.31 -1.42 16.06
CA VAL A 48 -5.50 -0.73 16.58
C VAL A 48 -6.37 -1.68 17.40
N ALA A 49 -6.68 -2.87 16.89
CA ALA A 49 -7.46 -3.87 17.63
C ALA A 49 -6.78 -4.27 18.95
N SER A 50 -5.46 -4.48 18.92
CA SER A 50 -4.66 -4.79 20.10
C SER A 50 -4.63 -3.64 21.10
N GLY A 51 -4.61 -2.39 20.62
CA GLY A 51 -4.68 -1.20 21.46
C GLY A 51 -6.03 -1.08 22.17
N ILE A 52 -7.13 -1.26 21.45
CA ILE A 52 -8.48 -1.25 22.02
C ILE A 52 -8.61 -2.34 23.10
N ALA A 53 -8.17 -3.56 22.81
CA ALA A 53 -8.23 -4.68 23.75
C ALA A 53 -7.37 -4.49 25.03
N LYS A 54 -6.43 -3.55 25.04
CA LYS A 54 -5.64 -3.21 26.25
C LYS A 54 -6.27 -2.13 27.10
N VAL A 55 -7.17 -1.32 26.53
CA VAL A 55 -7.78 -0.16 27.21
C VAL A 55 -9.10 -0.54 27.89
N PHE A 56 -9.78 -1.57 27.39
CA PHE A 56 -11.02 -2.12 27.95
C PHE A 56 -10.75 -3.49 28.58
#